data_AF-A0A1E3VUC4-F1
#
_entry.id   AF-A0A1E3VUC4-F1
#
_cell.length_a   1.000
_cell.length_b   1.000
_cell.length_c   1.000
_cell.angle_alpha   90.00
_cell.angle_beta   90.00
_cell.angle_gamma   90.00
#
_symmetry.space_group_name_H-M   'P 1'
#
loop_
_entity.id
_entity.type
_entity.pdbx_description
1 polymer ?
#
loop_
_entity_poly.entity_id
_entity_poly.type
_entity_poly.pdbx_seq_one_letter_code
_entity_poly.pdbx_strand_id
1 'polypeptide(L)'
;MQRSSAGDTAPDDPDTGLGLLPRSGDDGTNEEKDISAMDHSAKAIKHPAGSRSLRDAIRKARLEEAERLDEAADQRDGELARLDLLKAELEAVFAEIPNHDDRFNLALVPSRPARLWIDLFTYVTVEDGANAYLFMRNSENGRRTLFRSTNVAETADRITDYVAAQIVQRERTEAGLTHAGVRSRSVPEEERPRVNTRMVVMSFIVGLLTGAVGLFAAVWLSVT
;
A
#
# COMPACT_ATOMS: atom_id res chain seq x y z
N MET A 1 14.58 -50.68 28.89
CA MET A 1 13.93 -50.28 30.16
C MET A 1 12.44 -50.53 30.02
N GLN A 2 11.95 -51.55 30.73
CA GLN A 2 10.55 -51.96 30.88
C GLN A 2 9.89 -51.20 32.02
N ARG A 3 8.59 -50.88 31.91
CA ARG A 3 7.45 -50.95 32.89
C ARG A 3 6.19 -50.63 32.05
N SER A 4 5.20 -51.48 31.79
CA SER A 4 4.39 -52.43 32.58
C SER A 4 3.69 -51.78 33.77
N SER A 5 2.39 -51.55 33.64
CA SER A 5 1.42 -51.84 34.72
C SER A 5 0.04 -52.09 34.12
N ALA A 6 -0.37 -53.34 34.23
CA ALA A 6 -1.73 -53.83 34.06
C ALA A 6 -2.61 -53.42 35.27
N GLY A 7 -3.92 -53.54 35.09
CA GLY A 7 -4.92 -53.37 36.14
C GLY A 7 -6.29 -53.84 35.63
N ASP A 8 -6.41 -55.15 35.50
CA ASP A 8 -7.61 -55.94 35.25
C ASP A 8 -8.39 -56.14 36.56
N THR A 9 -9.71 -55.95 36.56
CA THR A 9 -10.65 -56.63 37.49
C THR A 9 -12.07 -56.57 36.90
N ALA A 10 -12.59 -57.74 36.50
CA ALA A 10 -14.01 -58.00 36.23
C ALA A 10 -14.72 -58.60 37.49
N PRO A 11 -15.91 -59.21 37.39
CA PRO A 11 -17.26 -58.62 37.29
C PRO A 11 -18.16 -59.07 38.46
N ASP A 12 -19.39 -58.56 38.61
CA ASP A 12 -20.45 -59.25 39.35
C ASP A 12 -21.87 -58.81 38.91
N ASP A 13 -22.80 -59.75 39.01
CA ASP A 13 -23.97 -60.02 38.17
C ASP A 13 -25.31 -59.45 38.76
N PRO A 14 -26.53 -59.94 38.47
CA PRO A 14 -27.65 -59.09 38.03
C PRO A 14 -28.87 -59.11 38.98
N ASP A 15 -29.84 -58.21 38.79
CA ASP A 15 -31.19 -58.39 39.35
C ASP A 15 -32.22 -57.81 38.36
N THR A 16 -32.88 -58.65 37.55
CA THR A 16 -34.16 -59.32 37.79
C THR A 16 -35.33 -58.36 38.01
N GLY A 17 -36.27 -58.32 37.06
CA GLY A 17 -37.55 -57.62 37.24
C GLY A 17 -38.44 -57.57 36.00
N LEU A 18 -38.91 -58.72 35.52
CA LEU A 18 -40.01 -58.85 34.56
C LEU A 18 -41.36 -58.40 35.16
N GLY A 19 -42.23 -57.83 34.32
CA GLY A 19 -43.68 -57.72 34.60
C GLY A 19 -44.35 -56.61 33.79
N LEU A 20 -44.74 -56.85 32.52
CA LEU A 20 -46.05 -57.31 32.05
C LEU A 20 -47.14 -56.21 31.98
N LEU A 21 -47.71 -56.08 30.77
CA LEU A 21 -48.65 -55.09 30.22
C LEU A 21 -50.12 -55.27 30.74
N PRO A 22 -51.19 -54.78 30.04
CA PRO A 22 -51.84 -53.46 30.18
C PRO A 22 -53.38 -53.57 30.41
N ARG A 23 -54.13 -52.51 30.81
CA ARG A 23 -55.61 -52.35 30.62
C ARG A 23 -55.98 -50.86 30.85
N SER A 24 -56.64 -50.11 29.97
CA SER A 24 -57.98 -50.20 29.34
C SER A 24 -59.14 -49.68 30.21
N GLY A 25 -59.59 -48.44 29.94
CA GLY A 25 -61.01 -48.02 29.94
C GLY A 25 -61.55 -47.17 31.11
N ASP A 26 -62.53 -46.30 30.76
CA ASP A 26 -63.52 -45.54 31.57
C ASP A 26 -63.17 -44.06 31.87
N ASP A 27 -63.66 -43.06 31.13
CA ASP A 27 -65.00 -42.41 31.06
C ASP A 27 -65.32 -41.50 32.27
N GLY A 28 -65.88 -40.32 32.01
CA GLY A 28 -66.39 -39.41 33.04
C GLY A 28 -65.96 -37.95 32.91
N THR A 29 -66.83 -37.15 32.31
CA THR A 29 -66.89 -35.70 32.20
C THR A 29 -66.76 -34.93 33.53
N ASN A 30 -66.03 -33.81 33.58
CA ASN A 30 -66.58 -32.51 33.97
C ASN A 30 -65.61 -31.34 33.79
N GLU A 31 -66.21 -30.20 33.48
CA GLU A 31 -65.64 -28.88 33.27
C GLU A 31 -64.73 -28.44 34.42
N GLU A 32 -63.43 -28.30 34.13
CA GLU A 32 -62.60 -27.29 34.81
C GLU A 32 -61.87 -26.49 33.74
N LYS A 33 -62.57 -25.42 33.37
CA LYS A 33 -62.09 -24.33 32.55
C LYS A 33 -61.15 -23.48 33.40
N ASP A 34 -60.13 -22.96 32.72
CA ASP A 34 -59.13 -21.99 33.15
C ASP A 34 -57.97 -22.51 34.01
N ILE A 35 -56.80 -21.94 33.73
CA ILE A 35 -55.56 -21.96 34.53
C ILE A 35 -54.50 -23.07 34.31
N SER A 36 -54.30 -23.58 33.09
CA SER A 36 -52.95 -24.14 32.78
C SER A 36 -52.59 -24.14 31.30
N ALA A 37 -52.93 -23.07 30.60
CA ALA A 37 -52.44 -22.78 29.24
C ALA A 37 -51.38 -21.65 29.26
N MET A 38 -50.58 -21.60 30.33
CA MET A 38 -49.46 -20.67 30.50
C MET A 38 -48.15 -21.42 30.76
N ASP A 39 -47.94 -22.56 30.11
CA ASP A 39 -46.57 -22.84 29.66
C ASP A 39 -46.40 -22.00 28.41
N HIS A 40 -45.91 -20.78 28.63
CA HIS A 40 -45.50 -19.88 27.59
C HIS A 40 -44.53 -20.65 26.71
N SER A 41 -45.08 -21.20 25.62
CA SER A 41 -44.59 -21.01 24.26
C SER A 41 -43.27 -20.28 24.36
N ALA A 42 -42.19 -21.05 24.35
CA ALA A 42 -40.86 -20.60 24.00
C ALA A 42 -41.05 -19.93 22.64
N LYS A 43 -41.51 -18.68 22.71
CA LYS A 43 -42.11 -17.96 21.61
C LYS A 43 -40.91 -17.63 20.80
N ALA A 44 -40.71 -18.49 19.80
CA ALA A 44 -39.69 -18.39 18.80
C ALA A 44 -39.44 -16.91 18.59
N ILE A 45 -38.24 -16.46 18.93
CA ILE A 45 -37.78 -15.11 18.61
C ILE A 45 -37.59 -15.10 17.09
N LYS A 46 -38.69 -15.18 16.35
CA LYS A 46 -38.80 -14.81 14.96
C LYS A 46 -38.83 -13.29 15.03
N HIS A 47 -37.66 -12.67 14.97
CA HIS A 47 -37.60 -11.26 14.61
C HIS A 47 -38.16 -11.16 13.19
N PRO A 48 -39.34 -10.53 12.99
CA PRO A 48 -39.85 -10.28 11.65
C PRO A 48 -38.88 -9.32 10.94
N ALA A 49 -38.92 -9.31 9.61
CA ALA A 49 -38.05 -8.52 8.73
C ALA A 49 -38.16 -6.98 8.87
N GLY A 50 -38.49 -6.44 10.05
CA GLY A 50 -38.78 -5.04 10.32
C GLY A 50 -38.12 -4.40 11.54
N SER A 51 -37.33 -5.12 12.36
CA SER A 51 -36.50 -4.49 13.39
C SER A 51 -35.04 -4.93 13.26
N ARG A 52 -34.33 -4.32 12.31
CA ARG A 52 -32.86 -4.31 12.34
C ARG A 52 -32.46 -3.61 13.65
N SER A 53 -32.12 -4.40 14.66
CA SER A 53 -31.58 -3.92 15.93
C SER A 53 -30.34 -3.08 15.62
N LEU A 54 -30.40 -1.78 15.88
CA LEU A 54 -29.25 -0.88 15.71
C LEU A 54 -28.04 -1.39 16.51
N ARG A 55 -28.28 -2.02 17.65
CA ARG A 55 -27.23 -2.62 18.48
C ARG A 55 -26.52 -3.78 17.76
N ASP A 56 -27.24 -4.62 17.04
CA ASP A 56 -26.64 -5.71 16.26
C ASP A 56 -26.02 -5.20 14.96
N ALA A 57 -26.60 -4.17 14.34
CA ALA A 57 -26.01 -3.47 13.21
C ALA A 57 -24.68 -2.77 13.60
N ILE A 58 -24.63 -2.11 14.77
CA ILE A 58 -23.40 -1.50 15.31
C ILE A 58 -22.38 -2.59 15.65
N ARG A 59 -22.81 -3.70 16.27
CA ARG A 59 -21.90 -4.83 16.57
C ARG A 59 -21.29 -5.41 15.30
N LYS A 60 -22.11 -5.63 14.26
CA LYS A 60 -21.67 -6.09 12.95
C LYS A 60 -20.73 -5.07 12.29
N ALA A 61 -21.09 -3.79 12.27
CA ALA A 61 -20.26 -2.74 11.70
C ALA A 61 -18.91 -2.60 12.41
N ARG A 62 -18.85 -2.79 13.73
CA ARG A 62 -17.59 -2.82 14.48
C ARG A 62 -16.73 -4.03 14.14
N LEU A 63 -17.36 -5.20 13.93
CA LEU A 63 -16.65 -6.41 13.50
C LEU A 63 -16.07 -6.23 12.09
N GLU A 64 -16.87 -5.72 11.15
CA GLU A 64 -16.45 -5.43 9.77
C GLU A 64 -15.37 -4.34 9.71
N GLU A 65 -15.41 -3.33 10.58
CA GLU A 65 -14.33 -2.34 10.70
C GLU A 65 -13.07 -2.96 11.27
N ALA A 66 -13.18 -3.82 12.30
CA ALA A 66 -12.04 -4.51 12.87
C ALA A 66 -11.36 -5.43 11.85
N GLU A 67 -12.13 -6.21 11.08
CA GLU A 67 -11.64 -7.08 10.01
C GLU A 67 -10.90 -6.29 8.92
N ARG A 68 -11.47 -5.16 8.46
CA ARG A 68 -10.77 -4.27 7.49
C ARG A 68 -9.48 -3.69 8.02
N LEU A 69 -9.43 -3.35 9.32
CA LEU A 69 -8.21 -2.82 9.93
C LEU A 69 -7.14 -3.91 10.10
N ASP A 70 -7.56 -5.14 10.37
CA ASP A 70 -6.69 -6.32 10.49
C ASP A 70 -6.09 -6.70 9.13
N GLU A 71 -6.92 -6.81 8.09
CA GLU A 71 -6.46 -7.05 6.71
C GLU A 71 -5.48 -5.97 6.23
N ALA A 72 -5.76 -4.69 6.53
CA ALA A 72 -4.86 -3.59 6.23
C ALA A 72 -3.57 -3.63 7.07
N ALA A 73 -3.60 -4.20 8.27
CA ALA A 73 -2.39 -4.40 9.07
C ALA A 73 -1.50 -5.48 8.45
N ASP A 74 -2.08 -6.64 8.11
CA ASP A 74 -1.38 -7.76 7.47
C ASP A 74 -0.75 -7.34 6.13
N GLN A 75 -1.49 -6.57 5.32
CA GLN A 75 -0.97 -6.04 4.08
C GLN A 75 0.29 -5.18 4.30
N ARG A 76 0.25 -4.26 5.27
CA ARG A 76 1.40 -3.40 5.57
C ARG A 76 2.60 -4.18 6.07
N ASP A 77 2.36 -5.18 6.91
CA ASP A 77 3.44 -6.01 7.45
C ASP A 77 4.10 -6.82 6.31
N GLY A 78 3.29 -7.28 5.34
CA GLY A 78 3.78 -7.87 4.10
C GLY A 78 4.60 -6.91 3.22
N GLU A 79 4.13 -5.67 3.03
CA GLU A 79 4.88 -4.63 2.30
C GLU A 79 6.22 -4.34 2.97
N LEU A 80 6.23 -4.18 4.29
CA LEU A 80 7.42 -3.90 5.08
C LEU A 80 8.43 -5.04 4.99
N ALA A 81 8.00 -6.28 5.21
CA ALA A 81 8.87 -7.45 5.12
C ALA A 81 9.52 -7.58 3.74
N ARG A 82 8.76 -7.28 2.69
CA ARG A 82 9.24 -7.31 1.30
C ARG A 82 10.28 -6.22 1.02
N LEU A 83 10.04 -4.99 1.49
CA LEU A 83 11.02 -3.91 1.35
C LEU A 83 12.25 -4.13 2.22
N ASP A 84 12.11 -4.76 3.38
CA ASP A 84 13.24 -5.12 4.25
C ASP A 84 14.12 -6.19 3.60
N LEU A 85 13.53 -7.17 2.92
CA LEU A 85 14.26 -8.13 2.09
C LEU A 85 15.05 -7.42 0.98
N LEU A 86 14.44 -6.50 0.24
CA LEU A 86 15.14 -5.71 -0.78
C LEU A 86 16.26 -4.85 -0.18
N LYS A 87 16.02 -4.26 1.00
CA LYS A 87 17.03 -3.50 1.71
C LYS A 87 18.25 -4.36 2.02
N ALA A 88 18.05 -5.56 2.56
CA ALA A 88 19.13 -6.49 2.87
C ALA A 88 19.99 -6.83 1.63
N GLU A 89 19.37 -7.06 0.46
CA GLU A 89 20.09 -7.28 -0.80
C GLU A 89 20.94 -6.06 -1.21
N LEU A 90 20.47 -4.85 -0.92
CA LEU A 90 21.15 -3.61 -1.27
C LEU A 90 22.22 -3.19 -0.26
N GLU A 91 22.25 -3.74 0.95
CA GLU A 91 23.22 -3.36 1.99
C GLU A 91 24.67 -3.55 1.52
N ALA A 92 24.96 -4.65 0.83
CA ALA A 92 26.29 -4.91 0.28
C ALA A 92 26.68 -3.88 -0.79
N VAL A 93 25.76 -3.54 -1.69
CA VAL A 93 25.98 -2.55 -2.76
C VAL A 93 26.23 -1.16 -2.17
N PHE A 94 25.43 -0.76 -1.18
CA PHE A 94 25.58 0.55 -0.54
C PHE A 94 26.84 0.66 0.32
N ALA A 95 27.37 -0.46 0.82
CA ALA A 95 28.65 -0.48 1.53
C ALA A 95 29.87 -0.21 0.61
N GLU A 96 29.72 -0.39 -0.71
CA GLU A 96 30.77 -0.07 -1.69
C GLU A 96 30.80 1.41 -2.09
N ILE A 97 29.77 2.19 -1.74
CA ILE A 97 29.68 3.61 -2.08
C ILE A 97 30.72 4.38 -1.23
N PRO A 98 31.56 5.22 -1.85
CA PRO A 98 32.53 6.01 -1.10
C PRO A 98 31.86 6.91 -0.04
N ASN A 99 32.36 6.88 1.20
CA ASN A 99 31.81 7.60 2.36
C ASN A 99 31.67 9.13 2.24
N HIS A 100 32.18 9.74 1.16
CA HIS A 100 32.07 11.17 0.91
C HIS A 100 30.94 11.51 -0.07
N ASP A 101 30.20 10.51 -0.55
CA ASP A 101 29.05 10.66 -1.45
C ASP A 101 27.72 10.52 -0.69
N ASP A 102 27.32 11.58 0.02
CA ASP A 102 26.13 11.63 0.88
C ASP A 102 24.79 11.68 0.12
N ARG A 103 24.80 11.51 -1.21
CA ARG A 103 23.58 11.62 -2.04
C ARG A 103 22.67 10.40 -1.92
N PHE A 104 23.27 9.25 -1.66
CA PHE A 104 22.56 7.99 -1.53
C PHE A 104 22.20 7.74 -0.07
N ASN A 105 21.03 7.15 0.13
CA ASN A 105 20.54 6.78 1.44
C ASN A 105 19.85 5.43 1.30
N LEU A 106 20.08 4.50 2.22
CA LEU A 106 19.35 3.23 2.27
C LEU A 106 18.48 3.20 3.53
N ALA A 107 17.30 3.81 3.44
CA ALA A 107 16.42 4.01 4.58
C ALA A 107 15.02 3.46 4.33
N LEU A 108 14.63 2.44 5.09
CA LEU A 108 13.27 1.92 5.13
C LEU A 108 12.40 2.78 6.06
N VAL A 109 11.33 3.35 5.51
CA VAL A 109 10.38 4.20 6.22
C VAL A 109 8.99 3.53 6.20
N PRO A 110 8.40 3.24 7.37
CA PRO A 110 7.08 2.61 7.48
C PRO A 110 5.94 3.63 7.25
N SER A 111 5.94 4.29 6.09
CA SER A 111 4.86 5.21 5.67
C SER A 111 3.67 4.47 5.04
N ARG A 112 2.66 5.20 4.54
CA ARG A 112 1.57 4.63 3.73
C ARG A 112 1.60 5.21 2.31
N PRO A 113 1.92 4.42 1.27
CA PRO A 113 2.51 3.07 1.34
C PRO A 113 3.93 3.10 1.95
N ALA A 114 4.46 1.94 2.35
CA ALA A 114 5.83 1.84 2.89
C ALA A 114 6.87 2.21 1.82
N ARG A 115 8.00 2.82 2.22
CA ARG A 115 8.99 3.34 1.27
C ARG A 115 10.42 3.00 1.68
N LEU A 116 11.17 2.40 0.77
CA LEU A 116 12.62 2.26 0.87
C LEU A 116 13.28 3.37 0.06
N TRP A 117 13.85 4.36 0.73
CA TRP A 117 14.58 5.45 0.07
C TRP A 117 15.95 4.97 -0.41
N ILE A 118 16.34 5.43 -1.60
CA ILE A 118 17.61 5.15 -2.29
C ILE A 118 18.44 6.44 -2.40
N ASP A 119 17.77 7.58 -2.62
CA ASP A 119 18.34 8.92 -2.59
C ASP A 119 17.24 9.94 -2.17
N LEU A 120 17.54 11.24 -2.20
CA LEU A 120 16.60 12.30 -1.80
C LEU A 120 15.27 12.32 -2.59
N PHE A 121 15.27 11.85 -3.84
CA PHE A 121 14.11 11.92 -4.74
C PHE A 121 13.63 10.56 -5.23
N THR A 122 14.37 9.49 -4.97
CA THR A 122 14.13 8.16 -5.53
C THR A 122 13.96 7.13 -4.43
N TYR A 123 12.92 6.32 -4.55
CA TYR A 123 12.53 5.32 -3.55
C TYR A 123 11.81 4.13 -4.20
N VAL A 124 11.72 3.03 -3.46
CA VAL A 124 10.96 1.84 -3.83
C VAL A 124 9.72 1.75 -2.94
N THR A 125 8.59 1.40 -3.54
CA THR A 125 7.35 1.04 -2.84
C THR A 125 6.86 -0.30 -3.37
N VAL A 126 6.03 -1.01 -2.61
CA VAL A 126 5.33 -2.20 -3.08
C VAL A 126 3.97 -1.78 -3.64
N GLU A 127 3.58 -2.35 -4.76
CA GLU A 127 2.26 -2.17 -5.36
C GLU A 127 1.22 -3.02 -4.66
N ASP A 128 0.10 -2.40 -4.29
CA ASP A 128 -1.07 -3.05 -3.71
C ASP A 128 -1.60 -4.17 -4.65
N GLY A 129 -1.90 -5.33 -4.07
CA GLY A 129 -2.39 -6.53 -4.75
C GLY A 129 -1.34 -7.31 -5.55
N ALA A 130 -0.62 -6.64 -6.47
CA ALA A 130 0.34 -7.30 -7.35
C ALA A 130 1.68 -7.64 -6.66
N ASN A 131 1.96 -7.05 -5.49
CA ASN A 131 3.21 -7.23 -4.75
C ASN A 131 4.47 -6.94 -5.57
N ALA A 132 4.35 -6.08 -6.58
CA ALA A 132 5.47 -5.66 -7.41
C ALA A 132 6.24 -4.52 -6.74
N TYR A 133 7.57 -4.57 -6.79
CA TYR A 133 8.42 -3.44 -6.46
C TYR A 133 8.28 -2.38 -7.55
N LEU A 134 7.97 -1.15 -7.15
CA LEU A 134 7.92 0.03 -8.00
C LEU A 134 9.08 0.94 -7.62
N PHE A 135 10.10 1.00 -8.48
CA PHE A 135 11.19 1.95 -8.32
C PHE A 135 10.74 3.31 -8.88
N MET A 136 10.57 4.30 -8.01
CA MET A 136 9.94 5.57 -8.33
C MET A 136 10.91 6.73 -8.14
N ARG A 137 10.78 7.75 -8.99
CA ARG A 137 11.48 9.02 -8.86
C ARG A 137 10.49 10.18 -8.79
N ASN A 138 10.65 11.04 -7.80
CA ASN A 138 9.96 12.32 -7.70
C ASN A 138 10.70 13.35 -8.57
N SER A 139 9.93 14.14 -9.33
CA SER A 139 10.43 15.26 -10.14
C SER A 139 9.42 16.40 -10.07
N GLU A 140 9.81 17.59 -10.56
CA GLU A 140 8.90 18.74 -10.65
C GLU A 140 7.65 18.44 -11.47
N ASN A 141 7.76 17.58 -12.49
CA ASN A 141 6.65 17.15 -13.33
C ASN A 141 5.80 16.03 -12.71
N GLY A 142 6.02 15.75 -11.42
CA GLY A 142 5.36 14.68 -10.68
C GLY A 142 6.22 13.44 -10.52
N ARG A 143 5.56 12.31 -10.29
CA ARG A 143 6.18 11.04 -9.91
C ARG A 143 6.24 10.11 -11.11
N ARG A 144 7.41 9.55 -11.39
CA ARG A 144 7.63 8.61 -12.49
C ARG A 144 8.12 7.27 -11.98
N THR A 145 7.50 6.18 -12.42
CA THR A 145 8.04 4.83 -12.23
C THR A 145 9.21 4.64 -13.20
N LEU A 146 10.40 4.36 -12.66
CA LEU A 146 11.61 4.05 -13.42
C LEU A 146 11.63 2.59 -13.84
N PHE A 147 11.21 1.71 -12.93
CA PHE A 147 11.22 0.26 -13.12
C PHE A 147 10.13 -0.41 -12.27
N ARG A 148 9.61 -1.56 -12.74
CA ARG A 148 8.62 -2.38 -12.04
C ARG A 148 8.99 -3.85 -12.21
N SER A 149 9.06 -4.60 -11.11
CA SER A 149 9.24 -6.06 -11.13
C SER A 149 8.70 -6.69 -9.86
N THR A 150 8.33 -7.97 -9.91
CA THR A 150 7.97 -8.76 -8.72
C THR A 150 9.18 -9.47 -8.11
N ASN A 151 10.32 -9.49 -8.81
CA ASN A 151 11.55 -10.16 -8.41
C ASN A 151 12.46 -9.19 -7.63
N VAL A 152 12.92 -9.62 -6.45
CA VAL A 152 13.80 -8.82 -5.58
C VAL A 152 15.19 -8.62 -6.18
N ALA A 153 15.79 -9.66 -6.73
CA ALA A 153 17.13 -9.60 -7.32
C ALA A 153 17.16 -8.71 -8.55
N GLU A 154 16.17 -8.85 -9.45
CA GLU A 154 16.07 -7.97 -10.63
C GLU A 154 15.87 -6.50 -10.22
N THR A 155 15.11 -6.26 -9.14
CA THR A 155 14.93 -4.90 -8.61
C THR A 155 16.23 -4.37 -8.01
N ALA A 156 16.97 -5.19 -7.26
CA ALA A 156 18.26 -4.82 -6.70
C ALA A 156 19.28 -4.50 -7.81
N ASP A 157 19.40 -5.33 -8.84
CA ASP A 157 20.26 -5.10 -10.00
C ASP A 157 19.95 -3.76 -10.68
N ARG A 158 18.67 -3.44 -10.87
CA ARG A 158 18.25 -2.16 -11.47
C ARG A 158 18.57 -0.95 -10.61
N ILE A 159 18.52 -1.09 -9.28
CA ILE A 159 18.91 -0.02 -8.36
C ILE A 159 20.43 0.14 -8.38
N THR A 160 21.19 -0.94 -8.42
CA THR A 160 22.65 -0.93 -8.56
C THR A 160 23.08 -0.22 -9.85
N ASP A 161 22.49 -0.58 -10.98
CA ASP A 161 22.71 0.09 -12.28
C ASP A 161 22.44 1.60 -12.19
N TYR A 162 21.36 1.98 -11.49
CA TYR A 162 20.99 3.37 -11.28
C TYR A 162 22.03 4.13 -10.44
N VAL A 163 22.44 3.56 -9.31
CA VAL A 163 23.46 4.15 -8.42
C VAL A 163 24.78 4.32 -9.18
N ALA A 164 25.24 3.28 -9.86
CA ALA A 164 26.45 3.32 -10.68
C ALA A 164 26.38 4.43 -11.75
N ALA A 165 25.26 4.54 -12.46
CA ALA A 165 25.06 5.58 -13.46
C ALA A 165 25.11 7.00 -12.84
N GLN A 166 24.57 7.21 -11.64
CA GLN A 166 24.62 8.50 -10.94
C GLN A 166 26.01 8.87 -10.42
N ILE A 167 26.83 7.89 -10.04
CA ILE A 167 28.23 8.09 -9.66
C ILE A 167 29.03 8.54 -10.89
N VAL A 168 28.96 7.77 -11.99
CA VAL A 168 29.67 8.09 -13.24
C VAL A 168 29.24 9.46 -13.81
N GLN A 169 27.95 9.79 -13.74
CA GLN A 169 27.45 11.07 -14.23
C GLN A 169 28.03 12.26 -13.45
N ARG A 170 28.28 12.09 -12.14
CA ARG A 170 28.92 13.10 -11.29
C ARG A 170 30.39 13.27 -11.68
N GLU A 171 31.14 12.18 -11.76
CA GLU A 171 32.57 12.22 -12.13
C GLU A 171 32.78 12.95 -13.46
N ARG A 172 31.90 12.74 -14.44
CA ARG A 172 31.95 13.45 -15.72
C ARG A 172 31.69 14.96 -15.60
N THR A 173 30.80 15.35 -14.68
CA THR A 173 30.48 16.76 -14.43
C THR A 173 31.64 17.44 -13.72
N GLU A 174 32.25 16.78 -12.75
CA GLU A 174 33.42 17.28 -11.99
C GLU A 174 34.69 17.35 -12.83
N ALA A 175 34.90 16.38 -13.72
CA ALA A 175 36.01 16.38 -14.66
C ALA A 175 35.85 17.43 -15.79
N GLY A 176 34.77 18.22 -15.79
CA GLY A 176 34.47 19.18 -16.85
C GLY A 176 34.22 18.53 -18.22
N LEU A 177 34.06 17.21 -18.26
CA LEU A 177 33.87 16.43 -19.49
C LEU A 177 32.47 16.58 -20.07
N THR A 178 31.57 17.31 -19.39
CA THR A 178 30.31 17.76 -19.96
C THR A 178 30.52 19.02 -20.81
N HIS A 179 31.07 18.86 -22.02
CA HIS A 179 30.82 19.80 -23.10
C HIS A 179 29.47 19.49 -23.75
N ALA A 180 28.56 20.47 -23.68
CA ALA A 180 27.41 20.68 -24.58
C ALA A 180 26.55 19.47 -25.00
N GLY A 181 25.36 19.37 -24.41
CA GLY A 181 24.15 18.99 -25.16
C GLY A 181 23.81 17.52 -25.21
N VAL A 182 23.34 16.95 -24.10
CA VAL A 182 22.35 15.88 -24.18
C VAL A 182 21.01 16.52 -24.56
N ARG A 183 20.86 16.83 -25.85
CA ARG A 183 19.53 16.84 -26.46
C ARG A 183 19.02 15.42 -26.31
N SER A 184 18.11 15.21 -25.38
CA SER A 184 17.28 14.01 -25.32
C SER A 184 16.82 13.69 -26.73
N ARG A 185 17.26 12.54 -27.25
CA ARG A 185 16.66 11.91 -28.42
C ARG A 185 15.28 11.42 -27.97
N SER A 186 14.32 12.33 -27.95
CA SER A 186 12.90 12.01 -27.87
C SER A 186 12.42 11.57 -29.25
N VAL A 187 11.81 10.40 -29.26
CA VAL A 187 10.90 9.81 -30.25
C VAL A 187 10.20 10.85 -31.15
N PRO A 188 10.07 10.62 -32.47
CA PRO A 188 9.40 11.55 -33.36
C PRO A 188 7.88 11.46 -33.14
N GLU A 189 7.31 12.40 -32.40
CA GLU A 189 5.86 12.60 -32.37
C GLU A 189 5.52 14.09 -32.28
N GLU A 190 4.97 14.55 -33.41
CA GLU A 190 4.19 15.74 -33.74
C GLU A 190 4.49 17.13 -33.14
N GLU A 191 4.57 18.08 -34.07
CA GLU A 191 4.87 19.50 -33.90
C GLU A 191 3.81 20.22 -33.04
N ARG A 192 4.21 20.67 -31.86
CA ARG A 192 3.73 21.95 -31.32
C ARG A 192 4.85 22.98 -31.51
N PRO A 193 4.56 24.20 -32.03
CA PRO A 193 5.57 25.22 -32.20
C PRO A 193 6.09 25.60 -30.81
N ARG A 194 7.30 25.13 -30.53
CA ARG A 194 8.03 25.39 -29.30
C ARG A 194 8.41 26.85 -29.39
N VAL A 195 7.76 27.74 -28.63
CA VAL A 195 8.17 29.14 -28.59
C VAL A 195 9.54 29.17 -27.94
N ASN A 196 10.55 29.46 -28.75
CA ASN A 196 11.94 29.52 -28.34
C ASN A 196 12.09 30.66 -27.33
N THR A 197 12.22 30.38 -26.04
CA THR A 197 12.41 31.41 -25.00
C THR A 197 13.58 32.34 -25.34
N ARG A 198 14.62 31.84 -26.03
CA ARG A 198 15.72 32.67 -26.58
C ARG A 198 15.26 33.70 -27.62
N MET A 199 14.28 33.37 -28.44
CA MET A 199 13.70 34.27 -29.43
C MET A 199 12.77 35.30 -28.79
N VAL A 200 12.07 34.93 -27.71
CA VAL A 200 11.27 35.87 -26.90
C VAL A 200 12.18 36.90 -26.23
N VAL A 201 13.27 36.46 -25.60
CA VAL A 201 14.25 37.38 -24.98
C VAL A 201 14.89 38.30 -26.02
N MET A 202 15.23 37.78 -27.21
CA MET A 202 15.77 38.60 -28.29
C MET A 202 14.74 39.61 -28.82
N SER A 203 13.47 39.23 -28.95
CA SER A 203 12.40 40.15 -29.37
C SER A 203 12.18 41.28 -28.35
N PHE A 204 12.32 40.99 -27.06
CA PHE A 204 12.20 41.98 -25.99
C PHE A 204 13.35 43.01 -26.02
N ILE A 205 14.59 42.55 -26.23
CA ILE A 205 15.76 43.44 -26.33
C ILE A 205 15.66 44.35 -27.55
N VAL A 206 15.23 43.83 -28.70
CA VAL A 206 15.04 44.62 -29.92
C VAL A 206 13.93 45.67 -29.74
N GLY A 207 12.82 45.30 -29.10
CA GLY A 207 11.76 46.23 -28.76
C GLY A 207 12.22 47.36 -27.81
N LEU A 208 12.99 47.02 -26.77
CA LEU A 208 13.50 47.98 -25.80
C LEU A 208 14.49 48.98 -26.41
N LEU A 209 15.40 48.51 -27.27
CA LEU A 209 16.34 49.38 -27.98
C LEU A 209 15.62 50.31 -28.96
N THR A 210 14.63 49.81 -29.68
CA THR A 210 13.84 50.62 -30.62
C THR A 210 13.04 51.70 -29.88
N GLY A 211 12.46 51.35 -28.72
CA GLY A 211 11.75 52.31 -27.87
C GLY A 211 12.68 53.40 -27.30
N ALA A 212 13.87 53.03 -26.84
CA ALA A 212 14.83 53.98 -26.29
C ALA A 212 15.30 55.01 -27.33
N VAL A 213 15.56 54.59 -28.57
CA VAL A 213 15.93 55.49 -29.67
C VAL A 213 14.80 56.46 -30.00
N GLY A 214 13.55 55.99 -30.05
CA GLY A 214 12.39 56.84 -30.30
C GLY A 214 12.20 57.92 -29.21
N LEU A 215 12.39 57.54 -27.94
CA LEU A 215 12.28 58.46 -26.79
C LEU A 215 13.39 59.52 -26.82
N PHE A 216 14.60 59.13 -27.21
CA PHE A 216 15.73 60.05 -27.35
C PHE A 216 15.51 61.09 -28.47
N ALA A 217 14.97 60.66 -29.62
CA ALA A 217 14.63 61.56 -30.72
C ALA A 217 13.51 62.54 -30.34
N ALA A 218 12.48 62.09 -29.61
CA ALA A 218 11.39 62.93 -29.15
C ALA A 218 11.89 64.02 -28.18
N VAL A 219 12.79 63.68 -27.25
CA VAL A 219 13.39 64.65 -26.33
C VAL A 219 14.25 65.66 -27.09
N TRP A 220 15.05 65.22 -28.07
CA TRP A 220 15.89 66.14 -28.86
C TRP A 220 15.05 67.15 -29.66
N LEU A 221 13.95 66.70 -30.26
CA LEU A 221 13.00 67.58 -30.97
C LEU A 221 12.26 68.55 -30.05
N SER A 222 12.08 68.22 -28.77
CA SER A 222 11.46 69.13 -27.80
C SER A 222 12.40 70.19 -27.23
N VAL A 223 13.71 70.02 -27.44
CA VAL A 223 14.76 70.93 -26.91
C VAL A 223 15.28 71.91 -27.98
N THR A 224 14.95 71.68 -29.26
CA THR A 224 15.29 72.58 -30.38
C THR A 224 14.08 73.42 -30.77
#